data_AF-A0A8T5PP72-F1
#
_entry.id   AF-A0A8T5PP72-F1
#
_cell.length_a   1.000
_cell.length_b   1.000
_cell.length_c   1.000
_cell.angle_alpha   90.00
_cell.angle_beta   90.00
_cell.angle_gamma   90.00
#
_symmetry.space_group_name_H-M   'P 1'
#
loop_
_entity.id
_entity.type
_entity.pdbx_description
1 polymer ?
#
loop_
_entity_poly.entity_id
_entity_poly.type
_entity_poly.pdbx_seq_one_letter_code
_entity_poly.pdbx_strand_id
1 'polypeptide(L)'
;KRINNVRIVGPGRDQTQVELSKTDAVNLNINAPLRISGDLEGTPGIKVQGPKGSIILEKGVIVAKRHIHVSEEQAEELGIKAKKYISIKINGEKETIYNKLSVRIGPNHNLAVHLDTDEGNATCINKKVFGELIKTN
;
A
#
# COMPACT_ATOMS: atom_id res chain seq x y z
N LYS A 1 -15.08 18.30 -0.78
CA LYS A 1 -14.54 17.64 -1.99
C LYS A 1 -14.85 16.14 -1.91
N ARG A 2 -14.87 15.42 -3.03
CA ARG A 2 -15.25 13.98 -3.09
C ARG A 2 -14.48 13.28 -4.19
N ILE A 3 -14.15 12.02 -3.96
CA ILE A 3 -13.69 11.08 -5.00
C ILE A 3 -14.84 10.11 -5.27
N ASN A 4 -15.18 9.94 -6.54
CA ASN A 4 -16.23 9.03 -6.99
C ASN A 4 -15.61 7.72 -7.51
N ASN A 5 -16.42 6.66 -7.60
CA ASN A 5 -16.00 5.36 -8.14
C ASN A 5 -14.80 4.73 -7.40
N VAL A 6 -14.68 5.00 -6.10
CA VAL A 6 -13.66 4.37 -5.25
C VAL A 6 -13.95 2.87 -5.14
N ARG A 7 -12.94 2.05 -5.42
CA ARG A 7 -13.05 0.58 -5.41
C ARG A 7 -13.17 0.06 -3.97
N ILE A 8 -14.04 -0.93 -3.77
CA ILE A 8 -14.09 -1.73 -2.54
C ILE A 8 -13.23 -2.99 -2.73
N VAL A 9 -12.30 -3.24 -1.80
CA VAL A 9 -11.44 -4.44 -1.81
C VAL A 9 -11.96 -5.43 -0.80
N GLY A 10 -12.40 -6.60 -1.27
CA GLY A 10 -12.91 -7.69 -0.43
C GLY A 10 -11.82 -8.66 0.05
N PRO A 11 -12.18 -9.61 0.94
CA PRO A 11 -13.48 -9.73 1.61
C PRO A 11 -13.68 -8.63 2.67
N GLY A 12 -14.86 -8.59 3.30
CA GLY A 12 -15.10 -7.75 4.47
C GLY A 12 -14.11 -8.05 5.60
N ARG A 13 -13.79 -7.04 6.41
CA ARG A 13 -12.81 -7.11 7.50
C ARG A 13 -13.39 -6.49 8.77
N ASP A 14 -12.76 -6.77 9.90
CA ASP A 14 -13.21 -6.29 11.22
C ASP A 14 -13.17 -4.76 11.37
N GLN A 15 -12.29 -4.09 10.63
CA GLN A 15 -12.16 -2.63 10.64
C GLN A 15 -12.21 -2.08 9.21
N THR A 16 -12.98 -1.00 9.03
CA THR A 16 -13.01 -0.27 7.76
C THR A 16 -11.72 0.55 7.62
N GLN A 17 -11.06 0.41 6.48
CA GLN A 17 -9.83 1.13 6.12
C GLN A 17 -10.01 1.80 4.76
N VAL A 18 -9.51 3.04 4.64
CA VAL A 18 -9.47 3.79 3.39
C VAL A 18 -8.02 4.09 3.06
N GLU A 19 -7.53 3.56 1.94
CA GLU A 19 -6.20 3.81 1.41
C GLU A 19 -6.29 4.84 0.29
N LEU A 20 -5.57 5.95 0.43
CA LEU A 20 -5.47 7.01 -0.56
C LEU A 20 -4.05 7.10 -1.10
N SER A 21 -3.90 7.57 -2.34
CA SER A 21 -2.61 8.12 -2.75
C SER A 21 -2.35 9.46 -2.04
N LYS A 22 -1.12 9.97 -2.08
CA LYS A 22 -0.84 11.29 -1.50
C LYS A 22 -1.58 12.39 -2.25
N THR A 23 -1.69 12.27 -3.57
CA THR A 23 -2.48 13.16 -4.43
C THR A 23 -3.95 13.19 -4.01
N ASP A 24 -4.55 12.03 -3.76
CA ASP A 24 -5.95 11.93 -3.32
C ASP A 24 -6.17 12.55 -1.94
N ALA A 25 -5.25 12.33 -1.00
CA ALA A 25 -5.30 12.93 0.33
C ALA A 25 -5.22 14.47 0.25
N VAL A 26 -4.33 15.02 -0.57
CA VAL A 26 -4.23 16.47 -0.83
C VAL A 26 -5.50 16.99 -1.49
N ASN A 27 -6.03 16.28 -2.49
CA ASN A 27 -7.28 16.66 -3.14
C ASN A 27 -8.39 16.74 -2.10
N LEU A 28 -8.59 15.71 -1.28
CA LEU A 28 -9.63 15.68 -0.24
C LEU A 28 -9.37 16.63 0.94
N ASN A 29 -8.20 17.27 1.01
CA ASN A 29 -7.76 18.07 2.15
C ASN A 29 -7.74 17.28 3.47
N ILE A 30 -7.29 16.02 3.39
CA ILE A 30 -7.13 15.13 4.55
C ILE A 30 -5.64 14.94 4.80
N ASN A 31 -5.20 15.23 6.03
CA ASN A 31 -3.84 14.95 6.44
C ASN A 31 -3.67 13.47 6.83
N ALA A 32 -3.77 12.58 5.85
CA ALA A 32 -3.65 11.14 6.05
C ALA A 32 -2.16 10.74 6.27
N PRO A 33 -1.84 9.98 7.33
CA PRO A 33 -0.47 9.53 7.60
C PRO A 33 -0.06 8.36 6.69
N LEU A 34 1.24 8.23 6.45
CA LEU A 34 1.83 7.09 5.73
C LEU A 34 1.90 5.86 6.66
N ARG A 35 1.09 4.82 6.38
CA ARG A 35 0.94 3.65 7.26
C ARG A 35 0.84 2.34 6.49
N ILE A 36 1.13 1.23 7.17
CA ILE A 36 0.82 -0.10 6.65
C ILE A 36 -0.65 -0.46 6.92
N SER A 37 -1.21 -1.35 6.11
CA SER A 37 -2.59 -1.82 6.32
C SER A 37 -2.76 -2.47 7.70
N GLY A 38 -3.80 -2.03 8.43
CA GLY A 38 -4.10 -2.39 9.82
C GLY A 38 -3.63 -1.39 10.87
N ASP A 39 -2.69 -0.49 10.54
CA ASP A 39 -2.17 0.52 11.46
C ASP A 39 -3.03 1.81 11.39
N LEU A 40 -4.19 1.76 12.06
CA LEU A 40 -5.25 2.77 11.96
C LEU A 40 -5.38 3.69 13.17
N GLU A 41 -4.56 3.50 14.20
CA GLU A 41 -4.63 4.33 15.41
C GLU A 41 -4.16 5.77 15.12
N GLY A 42 -4.93 6.73 15.64
CA GLY A 42 -4.68 8.16 15.46
C GLY A 42 -4.83 8.65 14.02
N THR A 43 -5.44 7.85 13.14
CA THR A 43 -5.68 8.24 11.75
C THR A 43 -6.94 9.11 11.63
N PRO A 44 -7.01 10.03 10.66
CA PRO A 44 -8.21 10.81 10.43
C PRO A 44 -9.37 9.95 9.89
N GLY A 45 -10.56 10.51 10.03
CA GLY A 45 -11.81 9.98 9.51
C GLY A 45 -12.16 10.42 8.09
N ILE A 46 -13.24 9.86 7.55
CA ILE A 46 -13.85 10.27 6.27
C ILE A 46 -15.31 9.82 6.20
N LYS A 47 -16.14 10.59 5.47
CA LYS A 47 -17.49 10.14 5.10
C LYS A 47 -17.43 9.21 3.89
N VAL A 48 -17.96 8.00 4.04
CA VAL A 48 -18.09 7.02 2.96
C VAL A 48 -19.56 6.93 2.55
N GLN A 49 -19.83 7.06 1.24
CA GLN A 49 -21.20 7.05 0.71
C GLN A 49 -21.35 5.96 -0.35
N GLY A 50 -22.29 5.05 -0.11
CA GLY A 50 -22.72 4.01 -1.03
C GLY A 50 -24.13 4.25 -1.57
N PRO A 51 -24.68 3.31 -2.38
CA PRO A 51 -25.98 3.48 -3.03
C PRO A 51 -27.16 3.50 -2.06
N LYS A 52 -27.03 2.90 -0.88
CA LYS A 52 -28.10 2.79 0.14
C LYS A 52 -27.94 3.72 1.34
N GLY A 53 -26.93 4.60 1.33
CA GLY A 53 -26.68 5.52 2.44
C GLY A 53 -25.21 5.90 2.60
N SER A 54 -24.88 6.48 3.76
CA SER A 54 -23.52 6.88 4.09
C SER A 54 -23.19 6.63 5.55
N ILE A 55 -21.91 6.40 5.83
CA ILE A 55 -21.35 6.30 7.17
C ILE A 55 -20.27 7.38 7.34
N ILE A 56 -20.05 7.81 8.58
CA ILE A 56 -18.91 8.65 8.96
C ILE A 56 -17.94 7.73 9.70
N LEU A 57 -16.72 7.64 9.18
CA LEU A 57 -15.62 6.99 9.89
C LEU A 57 -14.91 8.06 10.71
N GLU A 58 -14.74 7.84 12.00
CA GLU A 58 -13.96 8.74 12.88
C GLU A 58 -12.44 8.51 12.73
N LYS A 59 -12.05 7.33 12.24
CA LYS A 59 -10.67 6.95 11.93
C LYS A 59 -10.64 5.94 10.77
N GLY A 60 -9.46 5.73 10.19
CA GLY A 60 -9.22 4.66 9.22
C GLY A 60 -8.61 5.10 7.90
N VAL A 61 -8.31 6.40 7.72
CA VAL A 61 -7.76 6.93 6.46
C VAL A 61 -6.24 7.02 6.52
N ILE A 62 -5.58 6.38 5.55
CA ILE A 62 -4.11 6.36 5.44
C ILE A 62 -3.66 6.64 4.01
N VAL A 63 -2.41 7.09 3.88
CA VAL A 63 -1.65 6.91 2.64
C VAL A 63 -0.96 5.55 2.73
N ALA A 64 -1.16 4.70 1.73
CA ALA A 64 -0.63 3.34 1.75
C ALA A 64 0.90 3.35 1.68
N LYS A 65 1.55 2.76 2.67
CA LYS A 65 3.00 2.60 2.67
C LYS A 65 3.40 1.40 1.82
N ARG A 66 4.29 1.60 0.83
CA ARG A 66 4.85 0.51 0.04
C ARG A 66 5.42 -0.63 0.87
N HIS A 67 5.14 -1.84 0.43
CA HIS A 67 5.53 -3.07 1.12
C HIS A 67 5.60 -4.25 0.17
N ILE A 68 6.27 -5.31 0.60
CA ILE A 68 6.28 -6.60 -0.08
C ILE A 68 5.45 -7.61 0.73
N HIS A 69 4.59 -8.33 0.04
CA HIS A 69 3.97 -9.56 0.53
C HIS A 69 4.84 -10.74 0.14
N VAL A 70 5.13 -11.63 1.09
CA VAL A 70 5.89 -12.87 0.89
C VAL A 70 5.37 -13.97 1.80
N SER A 71 5.43 -15.23 1.35
CA SER A 71 5.27 -16.39 2.24
C SER A 71 6.51 -16.56 3.14
N GLU A 72 6.41 -17.42 4.17
CA GLU A 72 7.56 -17.74 5.02
C GLU A 72 8.71 -18.38 4.22
N GLU A 73 8.39 -19.32 3.33
CA GLU A 73 9.34 -19.98 2.44
C GLU A 73 10.03 -18.98 1.52
N GLN A 74 9.26 -18.11 0.84
CA GLN A 74 9.81 -17.07 -0.03
C GLN A 74 10.69 -16.08 0.74
N ALA A 75 10.31 -15.74 1.98
CA ALA A 75 11.11 -14.85 2.81
C ALA A 75 12.46 -15.47 3.21
N GLU A 76 12.50 -16.80 3.37
CA GLU A 76 13.70 -17.57 3.65
C GLU A 76 14.60 -17.68 2.41
N GLU A 77 14.03 -18.06 1.26
CA GLU A 77 14.73 -18.14 -0.03
C GLU A 77 15.37 -16.79 -0.43
N LEU A 78 14.66 -15.69 -0.19
CA LEU A 78 15.15 -14.34 -0.47
C LEU A 78 16.09 -13.79 0.62
N GLY A 79 16.24 -14.48 1.75
CA GLY A 79 17.07 -14.03 2.87
C GLY A 79 16.54 -12.75 3.52
N ILE A 80 15.22 -12.56 3.58
CA ILE A 80 14.56 -11.36 4.12
C ILE A 80 13.72 -11.64 5.37
N LYS A 81 13.68 -12.88 5.86
CA LYS A 81 12.87 -13.31 7.03
C LYS A 81 13.07 -12.44 8.27
N ALA A 82 14.32 -12.04 8.55
CA ALA A 82 14.67 -11.18 9.69
C ALA A 82 14.69 -9.67 9.34
N LYS A 83 14.43 -9.29 8.08
CA LYS A 83 14.55 -7.90 7.62
C LYS A 83 13.24 -7.17 7.83
N LYS A 84 13.31 -6.04 8.54
CA LYS A 84 12.17 -5.11 8.65
C LYS A 84 11.91 -4.36 7.34
N TYR A 85 12.98 -4.05 6.62
CA TYR A 85 12.94 -3.27 5.39
C TYR A 85 13.83 -3.88 4.31
N ILE A 86 13.40 -3.73 3.05
CA ILE A 86 14.17 -4.08 1.87
C ILE A 86 14.23 -2.93 0.87
N SER A 87 15.13 -3.04 -0.09
CA SER A 87 15.18 -2.19 -1.27
C SER A 87 14.98 -3.05 -2.51
N ILE A 88 14.27 -2.51 -3.50
CA ILE A 88 14.05 -3.18 -4.78
C ILE A 88 14.40 -2.24 -5.91
N LYS A 89 14.88 -2.79 -7.02
CA LYS A 89 14.97 -2.11 -8.31
C LYS A 89 13.81 -2.57 -9.18
N ILE A 90 13.04 -1.64 -9.72
CA ILE A 90 11.96 -1.94 -10.66
C ILE A 90 12.48 -1.81 -12.10
N ASN A 91 12.29 -2.86 -12.90
CA ASN A 91 12.82 -2.95 -14.28
C ASN A 91 11.79 -2.43 -15.31
N GLY A 92 11.36 -1.18 -15.16
CA GLY A 92 10.41 -0.49 -16.05
C GLY A 92 11.06 0.55 -16.96
N GLU A 93 10.25 1.27 -17.73
CA GLU A 93 10.70 2.36 -18.62
C GLU A 93 11.46 3.45 -17.85
N LYS A 94 10.98 3.79 -16.64
CA LYS A 94 11.72 4.60 -15.67
C LYS A 94 12.23 3.70 -14.56
N GLU A 95 13.33 3.01 -14.84
CA GLU A 95 14.04 2.21 -13.85
C GLU A 95 14.29 3.03 -12.57
N THR A 96 13.92 2.46 -11.42
CA THR A 96 13.97 3.18 -10.14
C THR A 96 14.23 2.20 -9.00
N ILE A 97 15.03 2.64 -8.03
CA ILE A 97 15.23 1.92 -6.77
C ILE A 97 14.29 2.50 -5.71
N TYR A 98 13.38 1.67 -5.23
CA TYR A 98 12.61 1.99 -4.03
C TYR A 98 13.30 1.43 -2.80
N ASN A 99 13.62 2.33 -1.88
CA ASN A 99 14.21 1.98 -0.59
C ASN A 99 13.14 1.85 0.51
N LYS A 100 13.46 1.12 1.57
CA LYS A 100 12.67 1.04 2.81
C LYS A 100 11.23 0.49 2.61
N LEU A 101 11.06 -0.51 1.75
CA LEU A 101 9.80 -1.26 1.66
C LEU A 101 9.63 -2.11 2.91
N SER A 102 8.45 -2.08 3.53
CA SER A 102 8.17 -2.94 4.69
C SER A 102 8.01 -4.39 4.24
N VAL A 103 8.55 -5.35 5.00
CA VAL A 103 8.37 -6.78 4.73
C VAL A 103 7.13 -7.28 5.46
N ARG A 104 6.20 -7.91 4.73
CA ARG A 104 5.03 -8.57 5.30
C ARG A 104 5.04 -10.06 4.96
N ILE A 105 5.42 -10.86 5.96
CA ILE A 105 5.41 -12.31 5.88
C ILE A 105 4.04 -12.82 6.34
N GLY A 106 3.44 -13.74 5.59
CA GLY A 106 2.17 -14.34 5.99
C GLY A 106 1.81 -15.60 5.19
N PRO A 107 1.02 -16.51 5.77
CA PRO A 107 0.71 -17.81 5.15
C PRO A 107 -0.13 -17.70 3.86
N ASN A 108 -0.83 -16.59 3.67
CA ASN A 108 -1.67 -16.32 2.49
C ASN A 108 -1.08 -15.21 1.59
N HIS A 109 0.22 -14.94 1.72
CA HIS A 109 0.91 -13.95 0.90
C HIS A 109 1.61 -14.61 -0.27
N ASN A 110 1.42 -14.03 -1.45
CA ASN A 110 2.22 -14.32 -2.63
C ASN A 110 3.25 -13.19 -2.82
N LEU A 111 4.41 -13.53 -3.36
CA LEU A 111 5.48 -12.59 -3.70
C LEU A 111 4.96 -11.46 -4.58
N ALA A 112 4.73 -10.30 -3.98
CA ALA A 112 4.21 -9.12 -4.66
C ALA A 112 4.62 -7.84 -3.93
N VAL A 113 5.06 -6.85 -4.68
CA VAL A 113 5.27 -5.50 -4.17
C VAL A 113 4.00 -4.69 -4.42
N HIS A 114 3.52 -4.03 -3.38
CA HIS A 114 2.39 -3.12 -3.47
C HIS A 114 2.92 -1.69 -3.44
N LEU A 115 2.60 -0.95 -4.51
CA LEU A 115 2.83 0.48 -4.67
C LEU A 115 1.47 1.18 -4.79
N ASP A 116 1.38 2.41 -4.33
CA ASP A 116 0.20 3.23 -4.63
C ASP A 116 0.24 3.78 -6.08
N THR A 117 -0.82 4.46 -6.49
CA THR A 117 -0.91 5.01 -7.85
C THR A 117 0.08 6.14 -8.11
N ASP A 118 0.47 6.92 -7.09
CA ASP A 118 1.45 8.00 -7.27
C ASP A 118 2.84 7.41 -7.51
N GLU A 119 3.20 6.36 -6.76
CA GLU A 119 4.44 5.61 -6.94
C GLU A 119 4.48 4.91 -8.32
N GLY A 120 3.40 4.24 -8.71
CA GLY A 120 3.29 3.63 -10.05
C GLY A 120 3.43 4.65 -11.18
N ASN A 121 2.75 5.80 -11.07
CA ASN A 121 2.83 6.86 -12.07
C ASN A 121 4.24 7.48 -12.16
N ALA A 122 4.91 7.67 -11.03
CA ALA A 122 6.28 8.23 -10.99
C ALA A 122 7.28 7.38 -11.79
N THR A 123 7.02 6.08 -11.92
CA THR A 123 7.89 5.09 -12.58
C THR A 123 7.31 4.54 -13.90
N CYS A 124 6.25 5.17 -14.43
CA CYS A 124 5.56 4.76 -15.67
C CYS A 124 5.01 3.32 -15.63
N ILE A 125 4.61 2.83 -14.45
CA ILE A 125 4.00 1.51 -14.29
C ILE A 125 2.49 1.63 -14.37
N ASN A 126 1.89 1.09 -15.43
CA ASN A 126 0.44 1.06 -15.62
C ASN A 126 -0.19 -0.34 -15.47
N LYS A 127 0.64 -1.38 -15.31
CA LYS A 127 0.25 -2.79 -15.14
C LYS A 127 1.24 -3.48 -14.20
N LYS A 128 1.62 -4.73 -14.52
CA LYS A 128 2.62 -5.51 -13.80
C LYS A 128 3.98 -5.28 -14.43
N VAL A 129 4.98 -5.09 -13.59
CA VAL A 129 6.40 -5.10 -13.94
C VAL A 129 7.12 -5.99 -12.94
N PHE A 130 8.26 -6.52 -13.34
CA PHE A 130 9.14 -7.29 -12.47
C PHE A 130 10.26 -6.40 -11.93
N GLY A 131 10.84 -6.82 -10.82
CA GLY A 131 11.93 -6.12 -10.18
C GLY A 131 12.84 -7.08 -9.45
N GLU A 132 13.93 -6.54 -8.96
CA GLU A 132 15.00 -7.28 -8.31
C GLU A 132 15.16 -6.80 -6.87
N LEU A 133 15.33 -7.75 -5.96
CA LEU A 133 15.73 -7.44 -4.59
C LEU A 133 17.17 -6.93 -4.60
N ILE A 134 17.38 -5.73 -4.07
CA ILE A 134 18.74 -5.20 -3.89
C ILE A 134 19.30 -5.81 -2.60
N LYS A 135 20.32 -6.65 -2.75
CA LYS A 135 21.08 -7.18 -1.61
C LYS A 135 21.89 -6.03 -1.00
N THR A 136 21.56 -5.66 0.22
CA THR A 136 22.48 -4.91 1.08
C THR A 136 23.54 -5.89 1.60
N ASN A 137 24.80 -5.59 1.29
CA ASN A 137 25.97 -6.22 1.91
C ASN A 137 25.99 -5.97 3.41
#